data_AF-A0A7R9X0N9-F1
#
_entry.id   AF-A0A7R9X0N9-F1
#
_cell.length_a   1.000
_cell.length_b   1.000
_cell.length_c   1.000
_cell.angle_alpha   90.00
_cell.angle_beta   90.00
_cell.angle_gamma   90.00
#
_symmetry.space_group_name_H-M   'P 1'
#
loop_
_entity.id
_entity.type
_entity.pdbx_description
1 polymer ?
#
loop_
_entity_poly.entity_id
_entity_poly.type
_entity_poly.pdbx_seq_one_letter_code
_entity_poly.pdbx_strand_id
1 'polypeptide(L)'
;VLKFDPEIVKRIFTAKSDGSKGEEELFGLQYTFTLRDGDNNAAGVGEAVDLPEWLTPLPVLKSIAKEAGLELDYAQNFHEFWNQRKEPSEYSEAHGALQNMRVLNRNGTISEDEWNVSRLYVAISFRKVRESTIEIDDEGSDAEDDDDDDDDDDDDNNSNGDDDGNRAQAAKPAVELDPIKAKKMLPMAMMKAKKVAGDAVWSTLSSDDKKKLTQIQLEKLAAL
;
A
#
# COMPACT_ATOMS: atom_id res chain seq x y z
N VAL A 1 -23.01 -12.12 -12.00
CA VAL A 1 -22.81 -13.59 -11.89
C VAL A 1 -21.54 -13.82 -11.10
N LEU A 2 -21.59 -14.69 -10.09
CA LEU A 2 -20.45 -15.02 -9.24
C LEU A 2 -20.01 -16.46 -9.57
N LYS A 3 -18.73 -16.67 -9.84
CA LYS A 3 -18.17 -17.99 -10.18
C LYS A 3 -16.91 -18.27 -9.39
N PHE A 4 -16.84 -19.45 -8.77
CA PHE A 4 -15.64 -19.98 -8.13
C PHE A 4 -15.13 -21.20 -8.89
N ASP A 5 -13.82 -21.39 -8.89
CA ASP A 5 -13.24 -22.68 -9.25
C ASP A 5 -13.61 -23.74 -8.19
N PRO A 6 -13.97 -24.98 -8.57
CA PRO A 6 -14.28 -26.05 -7.63
C PRO A 6 -13.22 -26.28 -6.53
N GLU A 7 -11.94 -26.08 -6.84
CA GLU A 7 -10.85 -26.20 -5.87
C GLU A 7 -10.89 -25.08 -4.83
N ILE A 8 -11.20 -23.85 -5.26
CA ILE A 8 -11.41 -22.71 -4.35
C ILE A 8 -12.61 -22.96 -3.45
N VAL A 9 -13.73 -23.48 -3.99
CA VAL A 9 -14.90 -23.84 -3.18
C VAL A 9 -14.53 -24.85 -2.10
N LYS A 10 -13.76 -25.89 -2.46
CA LYS A 10 -13.29 -26.87 -1.49
C LYS A 10 -12.48 -26.21 -0.38
N ARG A 11 -11.52 -25.35 -0.74
CA ARG A 11 -10.68 -24.61 0.23
C ARG A 11 -11.51 -23.75 1.18
N ILE A 12 -12.51 -23.02 0.68
CA ILE A 12 -13.41 -22.18 1.50
C ILE A 12 -14.10 -23.00 2.60
N PHE A 13 -14.53 -24.23 2.31
CA PHE A 13 -15.26 -25.06 3.27
C PHE A 13 -14.37 -25.97 4.13
N THR A 14 -13.12 -26.21 3.74
CA THR A 14 -12.19 -27.07 4.50
C THR A 14 -11.22 -26.30 5.37
N ALA A 15 -10.89 -25.06 5.01
CA ALA A 15 -9.95 -24.25 5.76
C ALA A 15 -10.45 -23.98 7.18
N LYS A 16 -9.55 -24.13 8.15
CA LYS A 16 -9.81 -23.83 9.57
C LYS A 16 -8.91 -22.69 10.00
N SER A 17 -9.51 -21.64 10.55
CA SER A 17 -8.78 -20.60 11.28
C SER A 17 -8.62 -21.08 12.72
N ASP A 18 -7.66 -21.99 12.94
CA ASP A 18 -7.32 -22.54 14.27
C ASP A 18 -5.91 -22.15 14.73
N GLY A 19 -5.28 -21.19 14.05
CA GLY A 19 -3.92 -20.72 14.35
C GLY A 19 -2.81 -21.65 13.86
N SER A 20 -3.13 -22.69 13.07
CA SER A 20 -2.16 -23.46 12.29
C SER A 20 -1.91 -22.84 10.90
N LYS A 21 -1.13 -23.49 10.04
CA LYS A 21 -0.93 -23.09 8.62
C LYS A 21 -2.22 -22.89 7.81
N GLY A 22 -3.39 -23.24 8.36
CA GLY A 22 -4.69 -23.02 7.74
C GLY A 22 -5.05 -21.55 7.47
N GLU A 23 -4.37 -20.56 8.08
CA GLU A 23 -4.55 -19.15 7.72
C GLU A 23 -3.92 -18.79 6.38
N GLU A 24 -2.80 -19.42 6.00
CA GLU A 24 -2.20 -19.26 4.66
C GLU A 24 -3.13 -19.83 3.57
N GLU A 25 -3.88 -20.88 3.89
CA GLU A 25 -4.86 -21.49 2.98
C GLU A 25 -6.06 -20.58 2.67
N LEU A 26 -6.25 -19.49 3.43
CA LEU A 26 -7.32 -18.52 3.26
C LEU A 26 -6.95 -17.35 2.32
N PHE A 27 -5.72 -17.29 1.82
CA PHE A 27 -5.29 -16.32 0.81
C PHE A 27 -5.45 -16.87 -0.62
N GLY A 28 -5.53 -15.97 -1.61
CA GLY A 28 -5.62 -16.37 -3.02
C GLY A 28 -6.95 -17.06 -3.39
N LEU A 29 -8.01 -16.81 -2.63
CA LEU A 29 -9.35 -17.37 -2.87
C LEU A 29 -10.07 -16.60 -3.99
N GLN A 30 -9.64 -16.84 -5.23
CA GLN A 30 -10.13 -16.11 -6.39
C GLN A 30 -11.56 -16.51 -6.80
N TYR A 31 -12.34 -15.53 -7.23
CA TYR A 31 -13.61 -15.70 -7.94
C TYR A 31 -13.70 -14.74 -9.12
N THR A 32 -14.60 -15.03 -10.05
CA THR A 32 -14.98 -14.09 -11.11
C THR A 32 -16.33 -13.49 -10.78
N PHE A 33 -16.41 -12.16 -10.81
CA PHE A 33 -17.65 -11.43 -10.65
C PHE A 33 -17.95 -10.63 -11.91
N THR A 34 -19.10 -10.93 -12.49
CA THR A 34 -19.60 -10.21 -13.66
C THR A 34 -20.80 -9.36 -13.25
N LEU A 35 -20.70 -8.03 -13.34
CA LEU A 35 -21.82 -7.12 -13.18
C LEU A 35 -22.20 -6.56 -14.56
N ARG A 36 -23.48 -6.64 -14.91
CA ARG A 36 -23.98 -6.14 -16.20
C ARG A 36 -24.63 -4.80 -15.99
N ASP A 37 -24.28 -3.84 -16.83
CA ASP A 37 -24.99 -2.58 -16.89
C ASP A 37 -26.26 -2.78 -17.73
N GLY A 38 -27.40 -2.24 -17.27
CA GLY A 38 -28.70 -2.50 -17.90
C GLY A 38 -28.76 -2.07 -19.37
N ASP A 39 -29.70 -2.64 -20.14
CA ASP A 39 -29.84 -2.42 -21.60
C ASP A 39 -30.11 -0.95 -22.04
N ASN A 40 -30.34 -0.04 -21.08
CA ASN A 40 -30.78 1.33 -21.32
C ASN A 40 -29.71 2.41 -21.10
N ASN A 41 -28.46 2.05 -20.87
CA ASN A 41 -27.40 3.04 -20.75
C ASN A 41 -26.93 3.49 -22.13
N ALA A 42 -26.97 4.79 -22.38
CA ALA A 42 -26.52 5.42 -23.63
C ALA A 42 -25.02 5.17 -23.97
N ALA A 43 -24.29 4.51 -23.06
CA ALA A 43 -22.88 4.14 -23.17
C ALA A 43 -22.64 2.72 -23.76
N GLY A 44 -23.70 2.01 -24.18
CA GLY A 44 -23.58 0.71 -24.82
C GLY A 44 -23.75 -0.48 -23.88
N VAL A 45 -24.14 -1.62 -24.46
CA VAL A 45 -24.33 -2.89 -23.75
C VAL A 45 -22.95 -3.40 -23.32
N GLY A 46 -22.61 -3.23 -22.04
CA GLY A 46 -21.28 -3.56 -21.52
C GLY A 46 -21.35 -4.23 -20.15
N GLU A 47 -20.36 -5.08 -19.88
CA GLU A 47 -20.12 -5.61 -18.54
C GLU A 47 -19.44 -4.50 -17.73
N ALA A 48 -20.12 -4.03 -16.67
CA ALA A 48 -19.59 -2.99 -15.78
C ALA A 48 -18.34 -3.48 -15.03
N VAL A 49 -18.30 -4.79 -14.74
CA VAL A 49 -17.15 -5.49 -14.17
C VAL A 49 -17.13 -6.91 -14.76
N ASP A 50 -15.98 -7.37 -15.25
CA ASP A 50 -15.69 -8.78 -15.52
C ASP A 50 -14.19 -9.06 -15.24
N LEU A 51 -13.83 -9.07 -13.95
CA LEU A 51 -12.45 -9.21 -13.49
C LEU A 51 -12.33 -10.26 -12.39
N PRO A 52 -11.13 -10.86 -12.21
CA PRO A 52 -10.86 -11.68 -11.05
C PRO A 52 -10.86 -10.83 -9.77
N GLU A 53 -11.55 -11.32 -8.75
CA GLU A 53 -11.55 -10.77 -7.40
C GLU A 53 -11.14 -11.86 -6.40
N TRP A 54 -10.74 -11.46 -5.18
CA TRP A 54 -10.30 -12.39 -4.15
C TRP A 54 -11.18 -12.27 -2.91
N LEU A 55 -11.67 -13.41 -2.43
CA LEU A 55 -12.44 -13.46 -1.20
C LEU A 55 -11.55 -12.97 -0.06
N THR A 56 -12.12 -12.12 0.80
CA THR A 56 -11.45 -11.57 1.98
C THR A 56 -12.12 -12.13 3.24
N PRO A 57 -11.64 -13.26 3.79
CA PRO A 57 -12.18 -13.81 5.03
C PRO A 57 -11.98 -12.82 6.18
N LEU A 58 -13.09 -12.43 6.82
CA LEU A 58 -13.07 -11.47 7.93
C LEU A 58 -12.12 -11.86 9.08
N PRO A 59 -11.96 -13.14 9.47
CA PRO A 59 -10.98 -13.53 10.49
C PRO A 59 -9.54 -13.17 10.12
N VAL A 60 -9.16 -13.40 8.85
CA VAL A 60 -7.82 -13.08 8.32
C VAL A 60 -7.63 -11.57 8.28
N LEU A 61 -8.60 -10.84 7.72
CA LEU A 61 -8.55 -9.38 7.68
C LEU A 61 -8.42 -8.78 9.09
N LYS A 62 -9.15 -9.31 10.07
CA LYS A 62 -9.05 -8.87 11.47
C LYS A 62 -7.68 -9.16 12.08
N SER A 63 -7.07 -10.30 11.75
CA SER A 63 -5.72 -10.66 12.20
C SER A 63 -4.67 -9.67 11.68
N ILE A 64 -4.65 -9.44 10.36
CA ILE A 64 -3.74 -8.48 9.70
C ILE A 64 -3.96 -7.06 10.21
N ALA A 65 -5.23 -6.65 10.34
CA ALA A 65 -5.57 -5.33 10.88
C ALA A 65 -5.02 -5.14 12.31
N LYS A 66 -5.08 -6.17 13.15
CA LYS A 66 -4.53 -6.13 14.50
C LYS A 66 -3.02 -5.90 14.50
N GLU A 67 -2.28 -6.51 13.57
CA GLU A 67 -0.83 -6.30 13.39
C GLU A 67 -0.52 -4.87 12.95
N ALA A 68 -1.35 -4.30 12.06
CA ALA A 68 -1.29 -2.90 11.66
C ALA A 68 -1.70 -1.91 12.78
N GLY A 69 -2.09 -2.42 13.96
CA GLY A 69 -2.51 -1.61 15.10
C GLY A 69 -3.94 -1.06 14.98
N LEU A 70 -4.79 -1.75 14.21
CA LEU A 70 -6.20 -1.45 14.03
C LEU A 70 -7.06 -2.43 14.83
N GLU A 71 -8.21 -1.97 15.29
CA GLU A 71 -9.24 -2.77 15.93
C GLU A 71 -10.52 -2.69 15.10
N LEU A 72 -11.14 -3.84 14.80
CA LEU A 72 -12.41 -3.91 14.08
C LEU A 72 -13.52 -3.33 14.96
N ASP A 73 -14.16 -2.25 14.51
CA ASP A 73 -15.31 -1.64 15.18
C ASP A 73 -16.60 -2.37 14.78
N TYR A 74 -16.86 -2.45 13.46
CA TYR A 74 -17.95 -3.25 12.93
C TYR A 74 -17.64 -3.79 11.53
N ALA A 75 -18.30 -4.90 11.19
CA ALA A 75 -18.41 -5.45 9.84
C ALA A 75 -19.87 -5.90 9.65
N GLN A 76 -20.65 -5.14 8.88
CA GLN A 76 -22.09 -5.34 8.73
C GLN A 76 -22.47 -5.51 7.26
N ASN A 77 -23.37 -6.43 6.97
CA ASN A 77 -23.92 -6.53 5.62
C ASN A 77 -24.62 -5.22 5.24
N PHE A 78 -24.57 -4.82 3.96
CA PHE A 78 -25.21 -3.58 3.51
C PHE A 78 -26.70 -3.50 3.87
N HIS A 79 -27.42 -4.64 3.87
CA HIS A 79 -28.82 -4.67 4.27
C HIS A 79 -29.00 -4.29 5.74
N GLU A 80 -28.15 -4.83 6.61
CA GLU A 80 -28.16 -4.52 8.05
C GLU A 80 -27.73 -3.07 8.30
N PHE A 81 -26.68 -2.63 7.59
CA PHE A 81 -26.15 -1.28 7.65
C PHE A 81 -27.21 -0.24 7.27
N TRP A 82 -27.98 -0.50 6.21
CA TRP A 82 -29.13 0.30 5.79
C TRP A 82 -30.24 0.28 6.82
N ASN A 83 -30.65 -0.90 7.29
CA ASN A 83 -31.75 -1.03 8.25
C ASN A 83 -31.51 -0.26 9.56
N GLN A 84 -30.25 -0.17 10.00
CA GLN A 84 -29.87 0.64 11.16
C GLN A 84 -29.93 2.15 10.92
N ARG A 85 -29.97 2.59 9.66
CA ARG A 85 -29.91 4.01 9.24
C ARG A 85 -31.09 4.43 8.37
N LYS A 86 -32.15 3.64 8.35
CA LYS A 86 -33.30 3.83 7.45
C LYS A 86 -34.16 5.05 7.83
N GLU A 87 -34.08 5.51 9.08
CA GLU A 87 -34.90 6.62 9.58
C GLU A 87 -34.34 7.97 9.10
N PRO A 88 -35.03 8.69 8.20
CA PRO A 88 -34.50 9.91 7.60
C PRO A 88 -34.36 11.06 8.60
N SER A 89 -35.18 11.06 9.66
CA SER A 89 -35.11 12.07 10.72
C SER A 89 -33.85 11.97 11.56
N GLU A 90 -33.26 10.77 11.68
CA GLU A 90 -32.03 10.53 12.43
C GLU A 90 -30.79 10.67 11.55
N TYR A 91 -30.91 10.36 10.25
CA TYR A 91 -29.80 10.31 9.29
C TYR A 91 -30.03 11.23 8.08
N SER A 92 -30.48 12.47 8.31
CA SER A 92 -30.94 13.37 7.25
C SER A 92 -29.90 13.66 6.17
N GLU A 93 -28.62 13.75 6.53
CA GLU A 93 -27.53 14.00 5.57
C GLU A 93 -27.32 12.83 4.62
N ALA A 94 -27.34 11.60 5.14
CA ALA A 94 -27.19 10.39 4.33
C ALA A 94 -28.38 10.22 3.38
N HIS A 95 -29.60 10.45 3.85
CA HIS A 95 -30.80 10.40 3.01
C HIS A 95 -30.84 11.53 1.98
N GLY A 96 -30.37 12.73 2.32
CA GLY A 96 -30.18 13.82 1.37
C GLY A 96 -29.18 13.48 0.27
N ALA A 97 -28.07 12.83 0.62
CA ALA A 97 -27.08 12.37 -0.35
C ALA A 97 -27.66 11.35 -1.34
N LEU A 98 -28.48 10.39 -0.88
CA LEU A 98 -29.14 9.41 -1.76
C LEU A 98 -30.04 10.08 -2.81
N GLN A 99 -30.73 11.17 -2.44
CA GLN A 99 -31.53 11.96 -3.37
C GLN A 99 -30.67 12.74 -4.37
N ASN A 100 -29.62 13.42 -3.88
CA ASN A 100 -28.73 14.23 -4.72
C ASN A 100 -27.96 13.38 -5.74
N MET A 101 -27.57 12.17 -5.35
CA MET A 101 -26.87 11.20 -6.20
C MET A 101 -27.80 10.40 -7.11
N ARG A 102 -29.12 10.61 -7.02
CA ARG A 102 -30.13 9.90 -7.82
C ARG A 102 -30.06 8.37 -7.67
N VAL A 103 -29.74 7.89 -6.47
CA VAL A 103 -29.67 6.46 -6.15
C VAL A 103 -31.07 5.85 -6.17
N LEU A 104 -32.05 6.59 -5.68
CA LEU A 104 -33.42 6.10 -5.51
C LEU A 104 -34.27 6.39 -6.76
N ASN A 105 -35.16 5.46 -7.08
CA ASN A 105 -36.20 5.65 -8.08
C ASN A 105 -37.27 6.64 -7.60
N ARG A 106 -38.28 6.90 -8.44
CA ARG A 106 -39.39 7.83 -8.14
C ARG A 106 -40.18 7.47 -6.88
N ASN A 107 -40.11 6.23 -6.43
CA ASN A 107 -40.80 5.74 -5.24
C ASN A 107 -39.89 5.81 -4.00
N GLY A 108 -38.67 6.34 -4.11
CA GLY A 108 -37.72 6.41 -3.00
C GLY A 108 -37.07 5.06 -2.66
N THR A 109 -36.99 4.14 -3.62
CA THR A 109 -36.47 2.77 -3.44
C THR A 109 -35.44 2.41 -4.52
N ILE A 110 -34.78 1.27 -4.39
CA ILE A 110 -34.06 0.62 -5.50
C ILE A 110 -34.81 -0.65 -5.94
N SER A 111 -34.46 -1.19 -7.10
CA SER A 111 -35.09 -2.44 -7.58
C SER A 111 -34.72 -3.63 -6.70
N GLU A 112 -35.53 -4.70 -6.77
CA GLU A 112 -35.27 -5.94 -6.02
C GLU A 112 -33.94 -6.59 -6.43
N ASP A 113 -33.60 -6.54 -7.72
CA ASP A 113 -32.33 -7.07 -8.23
C ASP A 113 -31.13 -6.28 -7.70
N GLU A 114 -31.18 -4.94 -7.74
CA GLU A 114 -30.14 -4.08 -7.16
C GLU A 114 -29.99 -4.32 -5.65
N TRP A 115 -31.11 -4.47 -4.95
CA TRP A 115 -31.11 -4.81 -3.52
C TRP A 115 -30.47 -6.17 -3.27
N ASN A 116 -30.81 -7.20 -4.04
CA ASN A 116 -30.21 -8.52 -3.90
C ASN A 116 -28.71 -8.52 -4.17
N VAL A 117 -28.25 -7.78 -5.19
CA VAL A 117 -26.81 -7.65 -5.51
C VAL A 117 -26.06 -6.92 -4.39
N SER A 118 -26.65 -5.87 -3.80
CA SER A 118 -26.03 -5.14 -2.68
C SER A 118 -25.73 -6.03 -1.46
N ARG A 119 -26.44 -7.16 -1.32
CA ARG A 119 -26.22 -8.13 -0.23
C ARG A 119 -24.87 -8.83 -0.29
N LEU A 120 -24.16 -8.75 -1.41
CA LEU A 120 -22.81 -9.29 -1.54
C LEU A 120 -21.77 -8.48 -0.75
N TYR A 121 -22.09 -7.23 -0.40
CA TYR A 121 -21.15 -6.29 0.21
C TYR A 121 -21.35 -6.11 1.72
N VAL A 122 -20.26 -5.72 2.37
CA VAL A 122 -20.18 -5.46 3.82
C VAL A 122 -19.57 -4.08 4.03
N ALA A 123 -20.17 -3.29 4.91
CA ALA A 123 -19.61 -2.06 5.43
C ALA A 123 -18.71 -2.41 6.62
N ILE A 124 -17.44 -2.01 6.55
CA ILE A 124 -16.44 -2.32 7.57
C ILE A 124 -15.83 -1.03 8.10
N SER A 125 -15.65 -0.95 9.41
CA SER A 125 -14.91 0.13 10.06
C SER A 125 -13.85 -0.41 10.99
N PHE A 126 -12.66 0.18 10.90
CA PHE A 126 -11.54 -0.07 11.79
C PHE A 126 -11.17 1.21 12.53
N ARG A 127 -10.80 1.07 13.80
CA ARG A 127 -10.28 2.15 14.62
C ARG A 127 -8.79 1.93 14.86
N LYS A 128 -7.97 2.96 14.64
CA LYS A 128 -6.54 2.94 14.98
C LYS A 128 -6.39 2.96 16.51
N VAL A 129 -5.64 2.00 17.04
CA VAL A 129 -5.42 1.84 18.50
C VAL A 129 -3.94 1.88 18.90
N ARG A 130 -3.02 1.60 17.97
CA ARG A 130 -1.57 1.67 18.19
C ARG A 130 -0.83 1.81 16.87
N GLU A 131 0.46 2.12 16.92
CA GLU A 131 1.32 2.13 15.75
C GLU A 131 1.46 0.73 15.11
N SER A 132 1.68 0.74 13.79
CA SER A 132 1.88 -0.50 13.02
C SER A 132 3.17 -1.18 13.45
N THR A 133 3.13 -2.50 13.54
CA THR A 133 4.34 -3.33 13.69
C THR A 133 4.76 -4.00 12.38
N ILE A 134 4.07 -3.69 11.28
CA ILE A 134 4.38 -4.22 9.93
C ILE A 134 5.51 -3.38 9.34
N GLU A 135 6.61 -4.03 8.99
CA GLU A 135 7.69 -3.48 8.16
C GLU A 135 7.38 -3.85 6.71
N ILE A 136 7.30 -2.86 5.81
CA ILE A 136 7.11 -3.09 4.38
C ILE A 136 8.48 -2.89 3.74
N ASP A 137 9.04 -3.95 3.16
CA ASP A 137 10.28 -3.88 2.38
C ASP A 137 9.98 -3.19 1.03
N ASP A 138 10.56 -2.02 0.79
CA ASP A 138 10.41 -1.21 -0.44
C ASP A 138 11.12 -1.84 -1.66
N GLU A 139 10.84 -3.11 -1.99
CA GLU A 139 11.40 -3.80 -3.18
C GLU A 139 10.49 -3.71 -4.43
N GLY A 140 9.80 -2.58 -4.68
CA GLY A 140 8.84 -2.53 -5.78
C GLY A 140 8.44 -1.19 -6.39
N SER A 141 9.11 -0.08 -6.08
CA SER A 141 8.81 1.22 -6.72
C SER A 141 9.78 1.53 -7.89
N ASP A 142 9.86 0.64 -8.88
CA ASP A 142 10.51 0.94 -10.17
C ASP A 142 9.43 0.83 -11.26
N ALA A 143 8.95 1.98 -11.75
CA ALA A 143 8.59 2.25 -13.15
C ALA A 143 7.61 3.44 -13.25
N GLU A 144 8.12 4.66 -13.11
CA GLU A 144 7.76 5.82 -13.95
C GLU A 144 9.01 6.73 -13.96
N ASP A 145 10.05 6.33 -14.71
CA ASP A 145 11.08 7.28 -15.13
C ASP A 145 10.47 8.06 -16.31
N ASP A 146 10.04 9.29 -16.02
CA ASP A 146 9.82 10.31 -17.03
C ASP A 146 11.18 10.59 -17.69
N ASP A 147 11.32 10.12 -18.93
CA ASP A 147 12.38 10.53 -19.86
C ASP A 147 12.20 12.02 -20.16
N ASP A 148 12.77 12.89 -19.32
CA ASP A 148 13.08 14.27 -19.69
C ASP A 148 14.57 14.35 -20.01
N ASP A 149 14.84 14.30 -21.31
CA ASP A 149 16.06 14.75 -21.97
C ASP A 149 16.48 16.12 -21.43
N ASP A 150 17.70 16.22 -20.92
CA ASP A 150 18.43 17.50 -20.94
C ASP A 150 19.90 17.23 -21.28
N ASP A 151 20.25 17.82 -22.41
CA ASP A 151 21.47 17.69 -23.18
C ASP A 151 22.77 18.00 -22.43
N ASP A 152 23.82 17.33 -22.89
CA ASP A 152 25.23 17.64 -22.72
C ASP A 152 25.54 19.14 -22.96
N ASP A 153 26.37 19.71 -22.09
CA ASP A 153 27.63 20.39 -22.44
C ASP A 153 28.11 21.27 -21.26
N ASP A 154 29.33 21.01 -20.78
CA ASP A 154 30.43 21.99 -20.72
C ASP A 154 31.50 21.67 -19.65
N ASP A 155 32.70 21.46 -20.19
CA ASP A 155 33.96 22.10 -19.81
C ASP A 155 34.71 21.75 -18.50
N ASP A 156 35.76 20.94 -18.73
CA ASP A 156 37.17 21.35 -18.74
C ASP A 156 37.99 21.55 -17.45
N ASN A 157 39.18 20.95 -17.54
CA ASN A 157 40.50 21.36 -17.01
C ASN A 157 40.96 21.04 -15.56
N ASN A 158 41.73 19.95 -15.45
CA ASN A 158 43.18 19.89 -15.14
C ASN A 158 43.79 20.79 -14.03
N SER A 159 44.46 20.20 -13.02
CA SER A 159 45.92 20.33 -12.79
C SER A 159 46.40 19.65 -11.48
N ASN A 160 47.69 19.30 -11.50
CA ASN A 160 48.52 18.52 -10.56
C ASN A 160 48.77 19.13 -9.17
N GLY A 161 49.27 18.30 -8.23
CA GLY A 161 50.19 18.76 -7.18
C GLY A 161 50.30 17.88 -5.93
N ASP A 162 51.51 17.42 -5.64
CA ASP A 162 51.96 16.45 -4.62
C ASP A 162 51.85 16.85 -3.13
N ASP A 163 51.83 15.86 -2.22
CA ASP A 163 52.93 15.51 -1.28
C ASP A 163 52.53 15.15 0.19
N ASP A 164 53.15 14.03 0.62
CA ASP A 164 53.57 13.51 1.92
C ASP A 164 52.70 13.35 3.21
N GLY A 165 52.88 12.18 3.86
CA GLY A 165 53.21 12.17 5.30
C GLY A 165 52.27 11.52 6.36
N ASN A 166 52.04 10.20 6.29
CA ASN A 166 52.14 9.22 7.40
C ASN A 166 51.38 9.42 8.76
N ARG A 167 50.48 8.49 9.15
CA ARG A 167 50.56 7.64 10.39
C ARG A 167 49.32 6.75 10.59
N ALA A 168 49.60 5.46 10.78
CA ALA A 168 48.66 4.34 10.89
C ALA A 168 47.67 4.39 12.08
N GLN A 169 46.44 3.91 11.84
CA GLN A 169 45.61 3.18 12.80
C GLN A 169 44.69 2.19 12.06
N ALA A 170 44.55 1.00 12.63
CA ALA A 170 44.18 -0.25 11.97
C ALA A 170 42.85 -0.24 11.20
N ALA A 171 42.93 -0.57 9.91
CA ALA A 171 41.81 -0.73 9.00
C ALA A 171 41.04 -2.04 9.30
N LYS A 172 39.74 -1.90 9.58
CA LYS A 172 38.75 -2.97 9.34
C LYS A 172 38.64 -3.16 7.82
N PRO A 173 38.36 -4.36 7.30
CA PRO A 173 38.32 -4.58 5.86
C PRO A 173 37.27 -3.65 5.25
N ALA A 174 37.72 -2.74 4.39
CA ALA A 174 36.83 -1.93 3.57
C ALA A 174 36.07 -2.91 2.68
N VAL A 175 34.76 -3.00 2.87
CA VAL A 175 33.89 -3.70 1.93
C VAL A 175 33.92 -2.85 0.67
N GLU A 176 34.67 -3.31 -0.33
CA GLU A 176 34.71 -2.65 -1.64
C GLU A 176 33.33 -2.80 -2.27
N LEU A 177 32.57 -1.73 -2.19
CA LEU A 177 31.22 -1.64 -2.73
C LEU A 177 31.28 -1.51 -4.25
N ASP A 178 30.50 -2.35 -4.92
CA ASP A 178 30.21 -2.18 -6.36
C ASP A 178 29.75 -0.73 -6.61
N PRO A 179 30.37 0.02 -7.54
CA PRO A 179 30.06 1.42 -7.81
C PRO A 179 28.59 1.65 -8.17
N ILE A 180 27.91 0.67 -8.76
CA ILE A 180 26.48 0.76 -9.09
C ILE A 180 25.64 0.69 -7.81
N LYS A 181 25.97 -0.22 -6.90
CA LYS A 181 25.28 -0.34 -5.60
C LYS A 181 25.57 0.86 -4.69
N ALA A 182 26.80 1.39 -4.71
CA ALA A 182 27.16 2.59 -3.98
C ALA A 182 26.36 3.81 -4.46
N LYS A 183 26.20 3.99 -5.78
CA LYS A 183 25.40 5.08 -6.35
C LYS A 183 23.91 4.96 -5.97
N LYS A 184 23.35 3.74 -5.98
CA LYS A 184 21.97 3.46 -5.55
C LYS A 184 21.74 3.71 -4.05
N MET A 185 22.71 3.40 -3.19
CA MET A 185 22.57 3.55 -1.74
C MET A 185 22.92 4.94 -1.20
N LEU A 186 23.54 5.81 -2.02
CA LEU A 186 23.99 7.14 -1.61
C LEU A 186 22.86 8.04 -1.06
N PRO A 187 21.66 8.12 -1.69
CA PRO A 187 20.56 8.93 -1.16
C PRO A 187 20.07 8.43 0.19
N MET A 188 19.95 7.11 0.36
CA MET A 188 19.54 6.49 1.62
C MET A 188 20.59 6.69 2.73
N ALA A 189 21.88 6.57 2.39
CA ALA A 189 22.98 6.85 3.30
C ALA A 189 22.97 8.32 3.77
N MET A 190 22.70 9.26 2.87
CA MET A 190 22.63 10.69 3.18
C MET A 190 21.43 11.02 4.07
N MET A 191 20.26 10.42 3.79
CA MET A 191 19.07 10.57 4.64
C MET A 191 19.31 10.02 6.05
N LYS A 192 19.91 8.83 6.18
CA LYS A 192 20.30 8.26 7.47
C LYS A 192 21.33 9.13 8.18
N ALA A 193 22.31 9.68 7.47
CA ALA A 193 23.32 10.57 8.03
C ALA A 193 22.69 11.86 8.58
N LYS A 194 21.75 12.46 7.83
CA LYS A 194 20.98 13.63 8.25
C LYS A 194 20.11 13.33 9.47
N LYS A 195 19.40 12.19 9.48
CA LYS A 195 18.58 11.75 10.61
C LYS A 195 19.40 11.53 11.88
N VAL A 196 20.61 10.99 11.75
CA VAL A 196 21.53 10.75 12.88
C VAL A 196 22.15 12.05 13.40
N ALA A 197 22.50 12.99 12.52
CA ALA A 197 23.03 14.29 12.93
C ALA A 197 21.95 15.22 13.51
N GLY A 198 20.71 15.09 13.05
CA GLY A 198 19.61 16.00 13.34
C GLY A 198 19.64 17.23 12.44
N ASP A 199 18.46 17.74 12.05
CA ASP A 199 18.31 18.76 11.01
C ASP A 199 19.03 20.09 11.32
N ALA A 200 19.02 20.50 12.59
CA ALA A 200 19.68 21.73 13.04
C ALA A 200 21.21 21.63 12.96
N VAL A 201 21.79 20.45 13.21
CA VAL A 201 23.23 20.23 13.13
C VAL A 201 23.64 20.03 11.67
N TRP A 202 22.87 19.24 10.92
CA TRP A 202 23.14 18.95 9.51
C TRP A 202 23.25 20.21 8.65
N SER A 203 22.38 21.20 8.87
CA SER A 203 22.41 22.47 8.12
C SER A 203 23.70 23.28 8.36
N THR A 204 24.34 23.11 9.54
CA THR A 204 25.57 23.82 9.91
C THR A 204 26.86 23.10 9.51
N LEU A 205 26.78 21.84 9.06
CA LEU A 205 27.95 21.07 8.64
C LEU A 205 28.49 21.50 7.28
N SER A 206 29.82 21.46 7.16
CA SER A 206 30.53 21.67 5.89
C SER A 206 30.19 20.57 4.87
N SER A 207 30.46 20.83 3.59
CA SER A 207 30.26 19.83 2.52
C SER A 207 31.09 18.56 2.79
N ASP A 208 32.31 18.71 3.28
CA ASP A 208 33.21 17.59 3.56
C ASP A 208 32.76 16.76 4.76
N ASP A 209 32.20 17.40 5.79
CA ASP A 209 31.68 16.68 6.96
C ASP A 209 30.40 15.91 6.61
N LYS A 210 29.54 16.48 5.76
CA LYS A 210 28.36 15.79 5.22
C LYS A 210 28.76 14.56 4.40
N LYS A 211 29.79 14.68 3.56
CA LYS A 211 30.34 13.55 2.79
C LYS A 211 30.88 12.45 3.71
N LYS A 212 31.66 12.80 4.73
CA LYS A 212 32.19 11.83 5.71
C LYS A 212 31.08 11.08 6.45
N LEU A 213 30.06 11.79 6.92
CA LEU A 213 28.92 11.17 7.62
C LEU A 213 28.11 10.27 6.68
N THR A 214 27.91 10.69 5.44
CA THR A 214 27.23 9.89 4.42
C THR A 214 28.01 8.62 4.10
N GLN A 215 29.33 8.72 3.95
CA GLN A 215 30.21 7.57 3.72
C GLN A 215 30.17 6.56 4.86
N ILE A 216 30.17 7.01 6.11
CA ILE A 216 30.02 6.14 7.30
C ILE A 216 28.68 5.39 7.27
N GLN A 217 27.60 6.02 6.82
CA GLN A 217 26.30 5.35 6.71
C GLN A 217 26.25 4.40 5.50
N LEU A 218 26.93 4.75 4.40
CA LEU A 218 27.05 3.89 3.23
C LEU A 218 27.78 2.59 3.56
N GLU A 219 28.88 2.67 4.32
CA GLU A 219 29.61 1.50 4.81
C GLU A 219 28.79 0.65 5.78
N LYS A 220 27.93 1.27 6.61
CA LYS A 220 27.00 0.53 7.49
C LYS A 220 25.91 -0.18 6.71
N LEU A 221 25.38 0.45 5.66
CA LEU A 221 24.39 -0.15 4.76
C LEU A 221 24.98 -1.32 3.97
N ALA A 222 26.26 -1.22 3.60
CA ALA A 222 27.00 -2.24 2.87
C ALA A 222 27.39 -3.48 3.69
N ALA A 223 27.45 -3.32 5.02
CA ALA A 223 27.84 -4.38 5.95
C ALA A 223 26.63 -5.17 6.50
N LEU A 224 25.41 -4.80 6.10
CA LEU A 224 24.16 -5.52 6.34
C LEU A 224 23.88 -6.50 5.20
#